data_AF-A0A7Y4U0A9-F1
#
_entry.id   AF-A0A7Y4U0A9-F1
#
_cell.length_a   1.000
_cell.length_b   1.000
_cell.length_c   1.000
_cell.angle_alpha   90.00
_cell.angle_beta   90.00
_cell.angle_gamma   90.00
#
_symmetry.space_group_name_H-M   'P 1'
#
loop_
_entity.id
_entity.type
_entity.pdbx_description
1 polymer ?
#
loop_
_entity_poly.entity_id
_entity_poly.type
_entity_poly.pdbx_seq_one_letter_code
_entity_poly.pdbx_strand_id
1 'polypeptide(L)'
;MTFEEEYEDVLQNLEFGIIQVYRQDRSLLDVHVSDALEALINLYRSEQSHRAPRQFRLDPRARDVFDSVKVMCDLRLGRTGVIDQEGQPIPDEGALTIDELLACLRRIEKSIRRWTKQNGRQGYLNFVDPFIV
;
A
#
# COMPACT_ATOMS: atom_id res chain seq x y z
N MET A 1 8.37 1.51 -21.46
CA MET A 1 7.98 0.85 -20.21
C MET A 1 6.57 1.23 -19.87
N THR A 2 5.76 0.26 -19.48
CA THR A 2 4.47 0.47 -18.83
C THR A 2 4.69 0.86 -17.37
N PHE A 3 3.68 1.47 -16.74
CA PHE A 3 3.76 1.82 -15.32
C PHE A 3 4.02 0.57 -14.46
N GLU A 4 3.42 -0.56 -14.84
CA GLU A 4 3.56 -1.83 -14.18
C GLU A 4 4.98 -2.38 -14.26
N GLU A 5 5.67 -2.23 -15.39
CA GLU A 5 7.08 -2.63 -15.55
C GLU A 5 8.03 -1.73 -14.76
N GLU A 6 7.68 -0.46 -14.56
CA GLU A 6 8.51 0.52 -13.83
C GLU A 6 8.42 0.35 -12.32
N TYR A 7 7.23 0.08 -11.80
CA TYR A 7 6.96 0.00 -10.36
C TYR A 7 6.62 -1.43 -9.91
N GLU A 8 7.03 -2.46 -10.66
CA GLU A 8 6.66 -3.85 -10.40
C GLU A 8 7.00 -4.27 -8.97
N ASP A 9 8.23 -4.01 -8.54
CA ASP A 9 8.75 -4.40 -7.24
C ASP A 9 8.02 -3.66 -6.09
N VAL A 10 7.70 -2.38 -6.29
CA VAL A 10 6.91 -1.58 -5.35
C VAL A 10 5.50 -2.14 -5.23
N LEU A 11 4.83 -2.38 -6.36
CA LEU A 11 3.48 -2.91 -6.39
C LEU A 11 3.44 -4.28 -5.70
N GLN A 12 4.36 -5.18 -6.01
CA GLN A 12 4.46 -6.49 -5.36
C GLN A 12 4.68 -6.37 -3.84
N ASN A 13 5.50 -5.45 -3.37
CA ASN A 13 5.72 -5.25 -1.93
C ASN A 13 4.45 -4.76 -1.20
N LEU A 14 3.73 -3.82 -1.80
CA LEU A 14 2.47 -3.33 -1.24
C LEU A 14 1.41 -4.44 -1.24
N GLU A 15 1.29 -5.19 -2.34
CA GLU A 15 0.36 -6.32 -2.46
C GLU A 15 0.71 -7.47 -1.51
N PHE A 16 2.01 -7.71 -1.26
CA PHE A 16 2.45 -8.66 -0.25
C PHE A 16 1.90 -8.30 1.14
N GLY A 17 1.97 -7.03 1.55
CA GLY A 17 1.37 -6.57 2.80
C GLY A 17 -0.14 -6.86 2.90
N ILE A 18 -0.88 -6.64 1.82
CA ILE A 18 -2.32 -6.95 1.75
C ILE A 18 -2.58 -8.45 1.88
N ILE A 19 -1.84 -9.26 1.09
CA ILE A 19 -2.04 -10.70 1.01
C ILE A 19 -1.63 -11.41 2.30
N GLN A 20 -0.62 -10.92 3.03
CA GLN A 20 -0.28 -11.46 4.36
C GLN A 20 -1.47 -11.37 5.32
N VAL A 21 -2.16 -10.22 5.37
CA VAL A 21 -3.37 -10.07 6.19
C VAL A 21 -4.48 -10.99 5.71
N TYR A 22 -4.69 -11.10 4.39
CA TYR A 22 -5.70 -12.01 3.85
C TYR A 22 -5.43 -13.48 4.17
N ARG A 23 -4.17 -13.91 4.11
CA ARG A 23 -3.77 -15.29 4.45
C ARG A 23 -4.02 -15.61 5.92
N GLN A 24 -3.86 -14.63 6.81
CA GLN A 24 -4.13 -14.75 8.24
C GLN A 24 -5.63 -14.70 8.56
N ASP A 25 -6.40 -13.85 7.87
CA ASP A 25 -7.85 -13.78 7.99
C ASP A 25 -8.54 -13.85 6.61
N ARG A 26 -9.01 -15.05 6.25
CA ARG A 26 -9.72 -15.31 4.99
C ARG A 26 -11.12 -14.70 4.93
N SER A 27 -11.60 -14.05 5.99
CA SER A 27 -12.82 -13.26 5.99
C SER A 27 -12.61 -11.81 5.51
N LEU A 28 -11.36 -11.40 5.26
CA LEU A 28 -11.04 -10.11 4.63
C LEU A 28 -11.74 -9.98 3.28
N LEU A 29 -12.31 -8.81 3.02
CA LEU A 29 -13.03 -8.48 1.79
C LEU A 29 -12.31 -7.37 1.05
N ASP A 30 -12.51 -7.29 -0.27
CA ASP A 30 -11.95 -6.25 -1.12
C ASP A 30 -12.33 -4.84 -0.64
N VAL A 31 -13.50 -4.67 -0.02
CA VAL A 31 -13.94 -3.40 0.58
C VAL A 31 -13.05 -2.97 1.75
N HIS A 32 -12.60 -3.91 2.60
CA HIS A 32 -11.69 -3.59 3.70
C HIS A 32 -10.32 -3.13 3.18
N VAL A 33 -9.84 -3.75 2.10
CA VAL A 33 -8.61 -3.34 1.43
C VAL A 33 -8.77 -1.94 0.82
N SER A 34 -9.89 -1.69 0.14
CA SER A 34 -10.18 -0.38 -0.45
C SER A 34 -10.20 0.74 0.60
N ASP A 35 -10.88 0.52 1.74
CA ASP A 35 -10.96 1.49 2.83
C ASP A 35 -9.57 1.78 3.42
N ALA A 36 -8.73 0.75 3.57
CA ALA A 36 -7.35 0.88 4.04
C ALA A 36 -6.49 1.72 3.08
N LEU A 37 -6.57 1.42 1.77
CA LEU A 37 -5.80 2.16 0.76
C LEU A 37 -6.28 3.61 0.63
N GLU A 38 -7.58 3.89 0.74
CA GLU A 38 -8.11 5.26 0.75
C GLU A 38 -7.55 6.04 1.95
N ALA A 39 -7.52 5.42 3.13
CA ALA A 39 -6.94 6.03 4.33
C ALA A 39 -5.44 6.29 4.19
N LEU A 40 -4.66 5.38 3.59
CA LEU A 40 -3.23 5.59 3.31
C LEU A 40 -3.01 6.72 2.30
N ILE A 41 -3.79 6.74 1.21
CA ILE A 41 -3.74 7.81 0.21
C ILE A 41 -4.03 9.16 0.88
N ASN A 42 -5.00 9.21 1.79
CA ASN A 42 -5.29 10.44 2.52
C ASN A 42 -4.14 10.86 3.45
N LEU A 43 -3.56 9.90 4.18
CA LEU A 43 -2.42 10.13 5.07
C LEU A 43 -1.27 10.79 4.30
N TYR A 44 -0.79 10.14 3.25
CA TYR A 44 0.38 10.62 2.51
C TYR A 44 0.10 11.92 1.73
N ARG A 45 -1.12 12.13 1.21
CA ARG A 45 -1.51 13.42 0.63
C ARG A 45 -1.52 14.56 1.65
N SER A 46 -2.01 14.28 2.86
CA SER A 46 -2.06 15.29 3.92
C SER A 46 -0.66 15.71 4.36
N GLU A 47 0.27 14.76 4.41
CA GLU A 47 1.68 15.01 4.70
C GLU A 47 2.33 15.90 3.64
N GLN A 48 2.14 15.56 2.36
CA GLN A 48 2.62 16.36 1.22
C GLN A 48 2.10 17.81 1.25
N SER A 49 0.86 17.99 1.72
CA SER A 49 0.22 19.31 1.83
C SER A 49 0.47 20.01 3.17
N HIS A 50 1.25 19.41 4.08
CA HIS A 50 1.45 19.85 5.47
C HIS A 50 0.14 20.14 6.22
N ARG A 51 -0.88 19.32 5.97
CA ARG A 51 -2.20 19.40 6.62
C ARG A 51 -2.42 18.19 7.50
N ALA A 52 -3.31 18.33 8.49
CA ALA A 52 -3.74 17.18 9.27
C ALA A 52 -4.51 16.17 8.39
N PRO A 53 -4.24 14.86 8.51
CA PRO A 53 -5.01 13.83 7.82
C PRO A 53 -6.47 13.85 8.28
N ARG A 54 -7.37 13.42 7.39
CA ARG A 54 -8.75 13.14 7.78
C ARG A 54 -8.76 11.94 8.73
N GLN A 55 -9.64 11.98 9.72
CA GLN A 55 -9.82 10.84 10.60
C GLN A 55 -10.71 9.80 9.93
N PHE A 56 -10.16 8.62 9.66
CA PHE A 56 -10.93 7.45 9.22
C PHE A 56 -11.20 6.57 10.43
N ARG A 57 -12.46 6.17 10.61
CA ARG A 57 -12.80 5.05 11.49
C ARG A 57 -12.80 3.80 10.63
N LEU A 58 -11.70 3.05 10.69
CA LEU A 58 -11.54 1.81 9.94
C LEU A 58 -12.16 0.65 10.71
N ASP A 59 -12.79 -0.27 9.98
CA ASP A 59 -13.08 -1.61 10.48
C ASP A 59 -11.77 -2.28 10.96
N PRO A 60 -11.77 -3.14 11.99
CA PRO A 60 -10.56 -3.82 12.45
C PRO A 60 -9.76 -4.50 11.33
N ARG A 61 -10.42 -5.14 10.35
CA ARG A 61 -9.72 -5.78 9.24
C ARG A 61 -9.08 -4.79 8.28
N ALA A 62 -9.78 -3.68 8.02
CA ALA A 62 -9.22 -2.59 7.23
C ALA A 62 -8.04 -1.93 7.96
N ARG A 63 -8.09 -1.88 9.30
CA ARG A 63 -6.99 -1.40 10.14
C ARG A 63 -5.77 -2.31 10.02
N ASP A 64 -5.94 -3.62 10.06
CA ASP A 64 -4.83 -4.57 9.90
C ASP A 64 -4.13 -4.41 8.53
N VAL A 65 -4.92 -4.27 7.45
CA VAL A 65 -4.38 -3.97 6.11
C VAL A 65 -3.66 -2.62 6.09
N PHE A 66 -4.26 -1.58 6.67
CA PHE A 66 -3.67 -0.26 6.75
C PHE A 66 -2.30 -0.31 7.43
N ASP A 67 -2.21 -0.93 8.60
CA ASP A 67 -0.97 -0.99 9.37
C ASP A 67 0.10 -1.81 8.62
N SER A 68 -0.27 -2.95 8.03
CA SER A 68 0.66 -3.78 7.26
C SER A 68 1.21 -3.08 6.02
N VAL A 69 0.35 -2.41 5.24
CA VAL A 69 0.77 -1.73 4.01
C VAL A 69 1.53 -0.45 4.33
N LYS A 70 1.18 0.26 5.42
CA LYS A 70 1.90 1.45 5.87
C LYS A 70 3.38 1.18 6.11
N VAL A 71 3.72 0.03 6.70
CA VAL A 71 5.13 -0.36 6.90
C VAL A 71 5.85 -0.38 5.56
N MET A 72 5.30 -1.03 4.54
CA MET A 72 5.90 -1.10 3.20
C MET A 72 5.98 0.28 2.53
N CYS A 73 4.95 1.10 2.67
CA CYS A 73 4.99 2.49 2.19
C CYS A 73 6.13 3.29 2.83
N ASP A 74 6.29 3.21 4.15
CA ASP A 74 7.33 3.95 4.87
C ASP A 74 8.74 3.46 4.50
N LEU A 75 8.93 2.14 4.32
CA LEU A 75 10.16 1.57 3.79
C LEU A 75 10.48 2.14 2.40
N ARG A 76 9.49 2.18 1.50
CA ARG A 76 9.65 2.71 0.14
C ARG A 76 9.85 4.22 0.06
N LEU A 77 9.54 4.96 1.11
CA LEU A 77 9.88 6.37 1.25
C LEU A 77 11.27 6.58 1.88
N GLY A 78 12.06 5.52 2.08
CA GLY A 78 13.40 5.60 2.68
C GLY A 78 13.40 5.93 4.18
N ARG A 79 12.28 5.69 4.90
CA ARG A 79 12.15 6.06 6.32
C ARG A 79 12.83 5.09 7.29
N THR A 80 13.65 4.18 6.78
CA THR A 80 14.42 3.19 7.54
C THR A 80 15.58 3.77 8.34
N GLY A 81 15.88 5.07 8.19
CA GLY A 81 16.79 5.77 9.08
C GLY A 81 18.21 5.20 9.09
N VAL A 82 18.69 4.72 7.94
CA VAL A 82 20.08 4.30 7.80
C VAL A 82 20.93 5.55 7.91
N ILE A 83 21.75 5.60 8.96
CA ILE A 83 22.70 6.68 9.21
C ILE A 83 24.12 6.20 8.85
N ASP A 84 24.93 7.08 8.30
CA ASP A 84 26.35 6.83 8.08
C ASP A 84 27.14 6.85 9.39
N GLN A 85 28.46 6.68 9.29
CA GLN A 85 29.38 6.69 10.43
C GLN A 85 29.43 8.05 11.15
N GLU A 86 28.92 9.11 10.52
CA GLU A 86 28.86 10.49 11.02
C GLU A 86 27.45 10.85 11.54
N GLY A 87 26.53 9.88 11.56
CA GLY A 87 25.16 10.05 12.03
C GLY A 87 24.25 10.79 11.05
N GLN A 88 24.66 10.99 9.80
CA GLN A 88 23.83 11.60 8.76
C GLN A 88 22.97 10.54 8.06
N PRO A 89 21.70 10.85 7.74
CA PRO A 89 20.87 9.94 6.98
C PRO A 89 21.47 9.72 5.59
N ILE A 90 21.71 8.45 5.24
CA ILE A 90 22.16 8.06 3.91
C ILE A 90 20.95 8.18 2.96
N PRO A 91 21.04 8.97 1.88
CA PRO A 91 19.99 9.02 0.88
C PRO A 91 19.79 7.63 0.27
N ASP A 92 18.56 7.13 0.34
CA ASP A 92 18.18 5.92 -0.37
C ASP A 92 17.86 6.31 -1.82
N GLU A 93 18.80 6.05 -2.74
CA GLU A 93 18.64 6.34 -4.18
C GLU A 93 17.45 5.60 -4.81
N GLY A 94 16.91 4.57 -4.15
CA GLY A 94 15.70 3.85 -4.55
C GLY A 94 14.43 4.31 -3.84
N ALA A 95 14.50 5.33 -2.98
CA ALA A 95 13.32 5.85 -2.28
C ALA A 95 12.39 6.57 -3.26
N LEU A 96 11.10 6.24 -3.13
CA LEU A 96 10.04 6.91 -3.85
C LEU A 96 9.78 8.30 -3.29
N THR A 97 9.36 9.18 -4.17
CA THR A 97 8.62 10.38 -3.79
C THR A 97 7.21 9.99 -3.29
N ILE A 98 6.59 10.89 -2.53
CA ILE A 98 5.19 10.71 -2.11
C ILE A 98 4.25 10.58 -3.33
N ASP A 99 4.53 11.29 -4.43
CA ASP A 99 3.69 11.23 -5.63
C ASP A 99 3.74 9.86 -6.32
N GLU A 100 4.93 9.26 -6.42
CA GLU A 100 5.11 7.91 -6.97
C GLU A 100 4.44 6.86 -6.10
N LEU A 101 4.60 6.96 -4.77
CA LEU A 101 3.89 6.08 -3.83
C LEU A 101 2.37 6.20 -3.98
N LEU A 102 1.85 7.44 -4.06
CA LEU A 102 0.43 7.69 -4.28
C LEU A 102 -0.06 7.16 -5.62
N ALA A 103 0.78 7.17 -6.67
CA ALA A 103 0.46 6.58 -7.95
C ALA A 103 0.34 5.06 -7.85
N CYS A 104 1.27 4.40 -7.14
CA CYS A 104 1.24 2.96 -6.86
C CYS A 104 -0.01 2.55 -6.09
N LEU A 105 -0.35 3.22 -4.99
CA LEU A 105 -1.56 2.95 -4.19
C LEU A 105 -2.83 3.07 -5.03
N ARG A 106 -2.94 4.12 -5.87
CA ARG A 106 -4.08 4.28 -6.80
C ARG A 106 -4.11 3.21 -7.88
N ARG A 107 -2.94 2.70 -8.30
CA ARG A 107 -2.87 1.63 -9.28
C ARG A 107 -3.43 0.32 -8.72
N ILE A 108 -3.17 0.04 -7.44
CA ILE A 108 -3.76 -1.08 -6.71
C ILE A 108 -5.27 -0.87 -6.52
N GLU A 109 -5.75 0.31 -6.12
CA GLU A 109 -7.20 0.60 -6.03
C GLU A 109 -7.94 0.32 -7.36
N LYS A 110 -7.33 0.67 -8.50
CA LYS A 110 -7.90 0.35 -9.82
C LYS A 110 -7.97 -1.17 -10.06
N SER A 111 -6.94 -1.90 -9.63
CA SER A 111 -6.93 -3.37 -9.68
C SER A 111 -8.05 -3.95 -8.82
N ILE A 112 -8.20 -3.46 -7.59
CA ILE A 112 -9.27 -3.87 -6.67
C ILE A 112 -10.63 -3.70 -7.36
N ARG A 113 -10.96 -2.48 -7.81
CA ARG A 113 -12.25 -2.20 -8.46
C ARG A 113 -12.52 -3.10 -9.67
N ARG A 114 -11.50 -3.37 -10.48
CA ARG A 114 -11.62 -4.25 -11.66
C ARG A 114 -11.99 -5.66 -11.22
N TRP A 115 -11.23 -6.24 -10.31
CA TRP A 115 -11.40 -7.65 -9.92
C TRP A 115 -12.60 -7.87 -9.01
N THR A 116 -12.93 -6.92 -8.13
CA THR A 116 -14.18 -6.95 -7.35
C THR A 116 -15.40 -6.97 -8.27
N LYS A 117 -15.39 -6.16 -9.34
CA LYS A 117 -16.47 -6.14 -10.32
C LYS A 117 -16.60 -7.46 -11.09
N GLN A 118 -15.48 -8.12 -11.40
CA GLN A 118 -15.45 -9.35 -12.19
C GLN A 118 -15.76 -10.59 -11.35
N ASN A 119 -15.24 -10.67 -10.12
CA ASN A 119 -15.16 -11.90 -9.33
C ASN A 119 -15.82 -11.77 -7.94
N GLY A 120 -16.52 -10.67 -7.66
CA GLY A 120 -17.26 -10.46 -6.42
C GLY A 120 -16.42 -9.89 -5.27
N ARG A 121 -16.93 -9.99 -4.04
CA ARG A 121 -16.42 -9.27 -2.85
C ARG A 121 -15.00 -9.62 -2.37
N GLN A 122 -14.39 -10.68 -2.91
CA GLN A 122 -13.00 -11.10 -2.66
C GLN A 122 -12.26 -11.31 -3.99
N GLY A 123 -12.77 -10.69 -5.06
CA GLY A 123 -12.32 -10.93 -6.41
C GLY A 123 -10.86 -10.52 -6.61
N TYR A 124 -10.45 -9.40 -6.02
CA TYR A 124 -9.06 -8.95 -6.04
C TYR A 124 -8.16 -9.85 -5.20
N LEU A 125 -8.55 -10.12 -3.95
CA LEU A 125 -7.77 -10.94 -3.04
C LEU A 125 -7.49 -12.34 -3.59
N ASN A 126 -8.51 -12.98 -4.18
CA ASN A 126 -8.36 -14.29 -4.82
C ASN A 126 -7.56 -14.24 -6.12
N PHE A 127 -7.60 -13.11 -6.83
CA PHE A 127 -6.80 -12.94 -8.04
C PHE A 127 -5.32 -12.80 -7.71
N VAL A 128 -4.96 -11.99 -6.69
CA VAL A 128 -3.57 -11.65 -6.38
C VAL A 128 -2.86 -12.72 -5.54
N ASP A 129 -3.55 -13.39 -4.62
CA ASP A 129 -2.95 -14.37 -3.68
C ASP A 129 -2.01 -15.40 -4.34
N PRO A 130 -2.32 -16.00 -5.51
CA PRO A 130 -1.44 -16.98 -6.16
C PRO A 130 -0.14 -16.39 -6.74
N PHE A 131 -0.08 -15.07 -6.96
CA PHE A 131 1.08 -14.40 -7.57
C PHE A 131 2.06 -13.85 -6.54
N ILE A 132 1.69 -13.87 -5.26
CA ILE A 132 2.52 -13.40 -4.16
C ILE A 132 3.14 -14.61 -3.47
N VAL A 133 4.47 -14.64 -3.32
CA VAL A 133 5.20 -15.72 -2.64
C VAL A 133 5.45 -15.33 -1.19
#